data_AF-A0A843RU81-F1
#
_entry.id   AF-A0A843RU81-F1
#
_cell.length_a   1.000
_cell.length_b   1.000
_cell.length_c   1.000
_cell.angle_alpha   90.00
_cell.angle_beta   90.00
_cell.angle_gamma   90.00
#
_symmetry.space_group_name_H-M   'P 1'
#
loop_
_entity.id
_entity.type
_entity.pdbx_description
1 polymer ?
#
loop_
_entity_poly.entity_id
_entity_poly.type
_entity_poly.pdbx_seq_one_letter_code
_entity_poly.pdbx_strand_id
1 'polypeptide(L)'
;MKPEVASHSPRLAPALGRPRAALWLVALLPLVLLGLLLALLAWQGPSELVRGTNVPPTERLTFQAVQLRPEGMVATVLNDGPDPVTIAQVQVDDAYWSFSAEPSATLGHLGRARLTIPYPWVWGEAHALRLVTSTGVTFDHEIAVAIETPQASPRAVLAFALIGLYVGVIPVAIGLLWRSMVVRLGRGGLDFVLALTIGLLLFLLVDASGEGLELAAGLPGSFQGPVLFVFGAAAAYLALETLGAWLRRARAGRAGDRTGWVLALLVAIGIGLHNFGEGLAIGAAFALGEAALGTMLIVGFTLHNTTEGLAIVAPLARERVRLWNLVKLGLVAGAPTIAGAWLGGFVYSPVWSVLFLAIGAGAIAQVVVQIARQMAGDQPISSYFTRTATAAGLMSGVAVMYVTGMLVG
;
A
#
# COMPACT_ATOMS: atom_id res chain seq x y z
N MET A 1 9.64 -0.47 80.77
CA MET A 1 10.37 -1.61 80.19
C MET A 1 9.54 -2.15 79.01
N LYS A 2 9.84 -1.70 77.79
CA LYS A 2 9.23 -2.17 76.53
C LYS A 2 10.37 -2.76 75.68
N PRO A 3 10.19 -3.92 75.03
CA PRO A 3 11.26 -4.52 74.25
C PRO A 3 11.36 -3.88 72.86
N GLU A 4 12.59 -3.69 72.42
CA GLU A 4 13.00 -3.16 71.13
C GLU A 4 12.99 -4.30 70.10
N VAL A 5 12.16 -4.18 69.06
CA VAL A 5 12.09 -5.17 67.98
C VAL A 5 13.05 -4.74 66.88
N ALA A 6 14.16 -5.46 66.74
CA ALA A 6 15.13 -5.26 65.67
C ALA A 6 14.54 -5.65 64.31
N SER A 7 14.54 -4.72 63.35
CA SER A 7 14.15 -4.96 61.97
C SER A 7 15.29 -5.64 61.20
N HIS A 8 15.14 -6.92 60.86
CA HIS A 8 16.00 -7.59 59.87
C HIS A 8 15.48 -7.35 58.46
N SER A 9 16.18 -6.51 57.71
CA SER A 9 16.00 -6.39 56.25
C SER A 9 16.72 -7.56 55.57
N PRO A 10 16.07 -8.40 54.75
CA PRO A 10 16.76 -9.43 53.99
C PRO A 10 17.58 -8.77 52.87
N ARG A 11 18.90 -9.01 52.87
CA ARG A 11 19.79 -8.64 51.76
C ARG A 11 19.42 -9.51 50.55
N LEU A 12 18.81 -8.91 49.53
CA LEU A 12 18.64 -9.53 48.22
C LEU A 12 20.04 -9.84 47.64
N ALA A 13 20.31 -11.12 47.38
CA ALA A 13 21.53 -11.56 46.71
C ALA A 13 21.60 -10.95 45.29
N PRO A 14 22.79 -10.59 44.79
CA PRO A 14 22.93 -10.07 43.43
C PRO A 14 22.56 -11.17 42.43
N ALA A 15 21.61 -10.87 41.55
CA ALA A 15 21.25 -11.74 40.45
C ALA A 15 22.49 -11.94 39.55
N LEU A 16 23.06 -13.15 39.57
CA LEU A 16 24.12 -13.55 38.67
C LEU A 16 23.62 -13.36 37.23
N GLY A 17 24.16 -12.35 36.54
CA GLY A 17 23.84 -12.06 35.15
C GLY A 17 24.18 -13.28 34.30
N ARG A 18 23.14 -14.03 33.88
CA ARG A 18 23.32 -15.10 32.89
C ARG A 18 23.97 -14.48 31.65
N PRO A 19 25.07 -15.06 31.12
CA PRO A 19 25.75 -14.49 29.97
C PRO A 19 24.76 -14.38 28.82
N ARG A 20 24.63 -13.19 28.21
CA ARG A 20 23.70 -12.90 27.10
C ARG A 20 23.78 -13.97 25.99
N ALA A 21 24.94 -14.58 25.78
CA ALA A 21 25.17 -15.68 24.85
C ALA A 21 24.33 -16.96 25.16
N ALA A 22 24.17 -17.34 26.43
CA ALA A 22 23.34 -18.49 26.80
C ALA A 22 21.86 -18.24 26.54
N LEU A 23 21.43 -16.99 26.62
CA LEU A 23 20.05 -16.57 26.34
C LEU A 23 19.76 -16.60 24.83
N TRP A 24 20.70 -16.16 23.99
CA TRP A 24 20.60 -16.28 22.54
C TRP A 24 20.66 -17.74 22.07
N LEU A 25 21.50 -18.59 22.69
CA LEU A 25 21.54 -20.02 22.37
C LEU A 25 20.21 -20.71 22.68
N VAL A 26 19.61 -20.44 23.83
CA VAL A 26 18.29 -20.98 24.19
C VAL A 26 17.18 -20.41 23.30
N ALA A 27 17.27 -19.15 22.89
CA ALA A 27 16.29 -18.53 21.99
C ALA A 27 16.39 -19.04 20.54
N LEU A 28 17.61 -19.33 20.07
CA LEU A 28 17.87 -19.83 18.71
C LEU A 28 17.66 -21.34 18.59
N LEU A 29 17.83 -22.10 19.67
CA LEU A 29 17.70 -23.56 19.65
C LEU A 29 16.34 -24.04 19.08
N PRO A 30 15.16 -23.51 19.50
CA PRO A 30 13.89 -23.87 18.88
C PRO A 30 13.82 -23.55 17.39
N LEU A 31 14.42 -22.45 16.93
CA LEU A 31 14.45 -22.08 15.51
C LEU A 31 15.35 -23.02 14.69
N VAL A 32 16.50 -23.42 15.25
CA VAL A 32 17.41 -24.40 14.63
C VAL A 32 16.74 -25.77 14.57
N LEU A 33 16.10 -26.22 15.66
CA LEU A 33 15.36 -27.49 15.70
C LEU A 33 14.17 -27.48 14.73
N LEU A 34 13.44 -26.37 14.64
CA LEU A 34 12.38 -26.19 13.66
C LEU A 34 12.94 -26.22 12.23
N GLY A 35 14.05 -25.54 11.95
CA GLY A 35 14.71 -25.57 10.64
C GLY A 35 15.17 -26.98 10.25
N LEU A 36 15.74 -27.74 11.20
CA LEU A 36 16.11 -29.14 11.01
C LEU A 36 14.89 -30.03 10.76
N LEU A 37 13.80 -29.85 11.52
CA LEU A 37 12.56 -30.57 11.31
C LEU A 37 11.97 -30.26 9.93
N LEU A 38 11.93 -28.99 9.51
CA LEU A 38 11.45 -28.59 8.20
C LEU A 38 12.31 -29.16 7.07
N ALA A 39 13.64 -29.19 7.22
CA ALA A 39 14.55 -29.81 6.28
C ALA A 39 14.33 -31.33 6.19
N LEU A 40 14.11 -32.00 7.33
CA LEU A 40 13.78 -33.43 7.39
C LEU A 40 12.43 -33.73 6.72
N LEU A 41 11.40 -32.91 6.96
CA LEU A 41 10.09 -33.04 6.33
C LEU A 41 10.19 -32.79 4.81
N ALA A 42 10.96 -31.79 4.38
CA ALA A 42 11.17 -31.51 2.96
C ALA A 42 11.94 -32.65 2.26
N TRP A 43 12.92 -33.27 2.94
CA TRP A 43 13.61 -34.45 2.42
C TRP A 43 12.67 -35.65 2.34
N GLN A 44 12.03 -36.00 3.46
CA GLN A 44 11.26 -37.25 3.56
C GLN A 44 9.94 -37.21 2.79
N GLY A 45 9.43 -36.03 2.42
CA GLY A 45 8.17 -35.89 1.68
C GLY A 45 7.01 -36.64 2.32
N PRO A 46 6.68 -36.44 3.62
CA PRO A 46 5.66 -37.22 4.32
C PRO A 46 4.26 -37.07 3.69
N SER A 47 4.04 -36.00 2.93
CA SER A 47 2.85 -35.83 2.09
C SER A 47 2.77 -36.89 1.00
N GLU A 48 3.88 -37.30 0.38
CA GLU A 48 3.94 -38.39 -0.61
C GLU A 48 3.72 -39.76 0.03
N LEU A 49 4.21 -39.95 1.27
CA LEU A 49 3.98 -41.15 2.08
C LEU A 49 2.49 -41.40 2.38
N VAL A 50 1.67 -40.34 2.44
CA VAL A 50 0.23 -40.42 2.74
C VAL A 50 -0.65 -40.29 1.48
N ARG A 51 -0.22 -39.53 0.47
CA ARG A 51 -1.01 -39.29 -0.75
C ARG A 51 -1.23 -40.54 -1.61
N GLY A 52 -0.43 -41.61 -1.46
CA GLY A 52 -0.54 -42.78 -2.32
C GLY A 52 -0.13 -42.48 -3.77
N THR A 53 -0.01 -43.50 -4.62
CA THR A 53 0.64 -43.38 -5.95
C THR A 53 -0.25 -42.78 -7.06
N ASN A 54 -1.52 -42.47 -6.80
CA ASN A 54 -2.51 -42.12 -7.84
C ASN A 54 -3.32 -40.83 -7.54
N VAL A 55 -2.80 -39.91 -6.73
CA VAL A 55 -3.45 -38.61 -6.53
C VAL A 55 -3.01 -37.65 -7.64
N PRO A 56 -3.94 -37.01 -8.38
CA PRO A 56 -3.57 -36.05 -9.41
C PRO A 56 -2.81 -34.87 -8.80
N PRO A 57 -1.81 -34.31 -9.51
CA PRO A 57 -1.06 -33.16 -9.02
C PRO A 57 -2.00 -31.96 -8.77
N THR A 58 -1.71 -31.20 -7.72
CA THR A 58 -2.43 -29.95 -7.44
C THR A 58 -1.80 -28.83 -8.26
N GLU A 59 -2.30 -28.67 -9.48
CA GLU A 59 -1.82 -27.66 -10.41
C GLU A 59 -2.55 -26.33 -10.18
N ARG A 60 -1.80 -25.24 -9.97
CA ARG A 60 -2.34 -23.88 -9.91
C ARG A 60 -1.39 -22.93 -10.61
N LEU A 61 -1.71 -22.57 -11.84
CA LEU A 61 -1.00 -21.52 -12.56
C LEU A 61 -1.77 -20.20 -12.44
N THR A 62 -1.03 -19.11 -12.24
CA THR A 62 -1.59 -17.77 -12.16
C THR A 62 -0.82 -16.84 -13.07
N PHE A 63 -1.54 -16.11 -13.92
CA PHE A 63 -0.98 -15.03 -14.70
C PHE A 63 -0.65 -13.85 -13.78
N GLN A 64 0.59 -13.40 -13.83
CA GLN A 64 1.08 -12.26 -13.03
C GLN A 64 1.00 -10.95 -13.81
N ALA A 65 1.24 -11.02 -15.13
CA ALA A 65 1.15 -9.88 -16.05
C ALA A 65 1.13 -10.42 -17.49
N VAL A 66 0.41 -9.76 -18.39
CA VAL A 66 0.49 -10.00 -19.84
C VAL A 66 0.83 -8.68 -20.51
N GLN A 67 1.94 -8.66 -21.22
CA GLN A 67 2.41 -7.48 -21.97
C GLN A 67 2.13 -7.68 -23.45
N LEU A 68 1.51 -6.68 -24.07
CA LEU A 68 1.26 -6.65 -25.50
C LEU A 68 2.32 -5.81 -26.20
N ARG A 69 2.99 -6.40 -27.18
CA ARG A 69 4.05 -5.76 -27.96
C ARG A 69 3.81 -5.97 -29.45
N PRO A 70 4.38 -5.14 -30.34
CA PRO A 70 4.20 -5.32 -31.79
C PRO A 70 4.61 -6.73 -32.28
N GLU A 71 5.57 -7.37 -31.62
CA GLU A 71 6.03 -8.73 -31.92
C GLU A 71 5.15 -9.87 -31.37
N GLY A 72 4.21 -9.58 -30.46
CA GLY A 72 3.30 -10.56 -29.87
C GLY A 72 2.95 -10.31 -28.41
N MET A 73 2.56 -11.37 -27.71
CA MET A 73 2.19 -11.35 -26.28
C MET A 73 3.31 -11.93 -25.42
N VAL A 74 3.57 -11.30 -24.28
CA VAL A 74 4.53 -11.79 -23.28
C VAL A 74 3.81 -11.97 -21.95
N ALA A 75 3.51 -13.22 -21.59
CA ALA A 75 2.82 -13.57 -20.35
C ALA A 75 3.81 -14.00 -19.26
N THR A 76 3.72 -13.44 -18.07
CA THR A 76 4.45 -13.90 -16.89
C THR A 76 3.54 -14.79 -16.06
N VAL A 77 3.95 -16.04 -15.83
CA VAL A 77 3.15 -17.07 -15.14
C VAL A 77 3.87 -17.54 -13.89
N LEU A 78 3.12 -17.79 -12.82
CA LEU A 78 3.59 -18.34 -11.54
C LEU A 78 2.86 -19.65 -11.26
N ASN A 79 3.59 -20.65 -10.73
CA ASN A 79 2.97 -21.81 -10.08
C ASN A 79 2.71 -21.55 -8.60
N ASP A 80 1.43 -21.40 -8.23
CA ASP A 80 0.94 -21.27 -6.84
C ASP A 80 0.61 -22.64 -6.21
N GLY A 81 0.70 -23.71 -6.99
CA GLY A 81 0.49 -25.08 -6.54
C GLY A 81 1.72 -25.62 -5.80
N PRO A 82 1.52 -26.61 -4.90
CA PRO A 82 2.63 -27.27 -4.21
C PRO A 82 3.44 -28.18 -5.14
N ASP A 83 2.81 -28.70 -6.20
CA ASP A 83 3.40 -29.69 -7.11
C ASP A 83 3.94 -29.01 -8.38
N PRO A 84 5.01 -29.53 -9.02
CA PRO A 84 5.52 -28.98 -10.26
C PRO A 84 4.50 -29.08 -11.41
N VAL A 85 4.38 -28.02 -12.21
CA VAL A 85 3.46 -27.95 -13.35
C VAL A 85 4.25 -27.72 -14.64
N THR A 86 3.95 -28.49 -15.69
CA THR A 86 4.54 -28.28 -17.03
C THR A 86 3.49 -27.71 -17.97
N ILE A 87 3.77 -26.54 -18.53
CA ILE A 87 2.95 -25.90 -19.56
C ILE A 87 3.28 -26.59 -20.89
N ALA A 88 2.31 -27.30 -21.45
CA ALA A 88 2.49 -28.08 -22.68
C ALA A 88 2.07 -27.31 -23.93
N GLN A 89 0.98 -26.53 -23.84
CA GLN A 89 0.44 -25.77 -24.97
C GLN A 89 -0.11 -24.41 -24.51
N VAL A 90 -0.20 -23.48 -25.46
CA VAL A 90 -0.84 -22.18 -25.28
C VAL A 90 -1.88 -22.01 -26.38
N GLN A 91 -3.05 -21.49 -26.04
CA GLN A 91 -4.08 -21.06 -26.98
C GLN A 91 -4.28 -19.54 -26.86
N VAL A 92 -4.47 -18.89 -28.00
CA VAL A 92 -4.96 -17.50 -28.11
C VAL A 92 -6.24 -17.55 -28.94
N ASP A 93 -7.36 -17.10 -28.38
CA ASP A 93 -8.69 -17.14 -29.01
C ASP A 93 -9.06 -18.54 -29.51
N ASP A 94 -8.91 -19.53 -28.62
CA ASP A 94 -9.14 -20.96 -28.87
C ASP A 94 -8.25 -21.61 -29.96
N ALA A 95 -7.31 -20.86 -30.54
CA ALA A 95 -6.34 -21.38 -31.50
C ALA A 95 -5.01 -21.72 -30.81
N TYR A 96 -4.50 -22.94 -31.02
CA TYR A 96 -3.18 -23.33 -30.54
C TYR A 96 -2.07 -22.52 -31.23
N TRP A 97 -1.13 -22.01 -30.44
CA TRP A 97 -0.02 -21.20 -30.94
C TRP A 97 1.33 -21.67 -30.40
N SER A 98 2.39 -21.35 -31.14
CA SER A 98 3.77 -21.58 -30.67
C SER A 98 4.09 -20.64 -29.51
N PHE A 99 4.88 -21.09 -28.55
CA PHE A 99 5.41 -20.25 -27.48
C PHE A 99 6.85 -20.66 -27.13
N SER A 100 7.60 -19.74 -26.53
CA SER A 100 8.84 -20.04 -25.81
C SER A 100 8.69 -19.70 -24.34
N ALA A 101 9.35 -20.46 -23.47
CA ALA A 101 9.30 -20.26 -22.02
C ALA A 101 10.69 -20.07 -21.44
N GLU A 102 10.89 -19.00 -20.67
CA GLU A 102 12.13 -18.72 -19.95
C GLU A 102 11.86 -18.58 -18.45
N PRO A 103 12.60 -19.26 -17.55
CA PRO A 103 13.73 -20.15 -17.83
C PRO A 103 13.33 -21.57 -18.28
N SER A 104 12.09 -21.99 -18.03
CA SER A 104 11.58 -23.32 -18.37
C SER A 104 10.06 -23.31 -18.44
N ALA A 105 9.48 -24.23 -19.23
CA ALA A 105 8.03 -24.48 -19.25
C ALA A 105 7.55 -25.30 -18.03
N THR A 106 8.47 -25.92 -17.28
CA THR A 106 8.18 -26.64 -16.03
C THR A 106 8.48 -25.75 -14.84
N LEU A 107 7.45 -25.48 -14.04
CA LEU A 107 7.48 -24.58 -12.90
C LEU A 107 7.31 -25.36 -11.60
N GLY A 108 8.33 -25.34 -10.73
CA GLY A 108 8.16 -25.78 -9.33
C GLY A 108 7.30 -24.81 -8.51
N HIS A 109 7.03 -25.13 -7.24
CA HIS A 109 6.29 -24.22 -6.35
C HIS A 109 6.94 -22.84 -6.28
N LEU A 110 6.14 -21.78 -6.49
CA LEU A 110 6.57 -20.38 -6.62
C LEU A 110 7.53 -20.11 -7.80
N GLY A 111 7.71 -21.09 -8.68
CA GLY A 111 8.46 -20.96 -9.93
C GLY A 111 7.74 -20.03 -10.90
N ARG A 112 8.51 -19.17 -11.57
CA ARG A 112 8.01 -18.22 -12.57
C ARG A 112 8.60 -18.52 -13.93
N ALA A 113 7.81 -18.34 -14.98
CA ALA A 113 8.32 -18.24 -16.34
C ALA A 113 7.69 -17.09 -17.11
N ARG A 114 8.45 -16.57 -18.06
CA ARG A 114 8.00 -15.66 -19.10
C ARG A 114 7.72 -16.49 -20.35
N LEU A 115 6.48 -16.45 -20.81
CA LEU A 115 6.02 -17.06 -22.04
C LEU A 115 5.99 -15.99 -23.14
N THR A 116 6.74 -16.19 -24.21
CA THR A 116 6.70 -15.32 -25.39
C THR A 116 5.90 -16.01 -26.48
N ILE A 117 4.83 -15.35 -26.94
CA ILE A 117 3.84 -15.89 -27.86
C ILE A 117 3.78 -14.94 -29.07
N PRO A 118 4.37 -15.28 -30.22
CA PRO A 118 4.43 -14.40 -31.40
C PRO A 118 3.08 -14.36 -32.12
N TYR A 119 2.06 -13.81 -31.46
CA TYR A 119 0.69 -13.73 -31.96
C TYR A 119 0.39 -12.32 -32.48
N PRO A 120 -0.12 -12.16 -33.72
CA PRO A 120 -0.40 -10.86 -34.32
C PRO A 120 -1.74 -10.29 -33.81
N TRP A 121 -1.75 -9.80 -32.57
CA TRP A 121 -2.94 -9.19 -31.96
C TRP A 121 -3.32 -7.87 -32.65
N VAL A 122 -4.60 -7.49 -32.51
CA VAL A 122 -5.17 -6.29 -33.14
C VAL A 122 -5.53 -5.28 -32.06
N TRP A 123 -5.22 -4.02 -32.30
CA TRP A 123 -5.50 -2.94 -31.37
C TRP A 123 -7.01 -2.80 -31.10
N GLY A 124 -7.39 -2.77 -29.84
CA GLY A 124 -8.76 -2.60 -29.38
C GLY A 124 -9.61 -3.87 -29.36
N GLU A 125 -9.10 -5.02 -29.81
CA GLU A 125 -9.81 -6.29 -29.76
C GLU A 125 -9.67 -6.97 -28.39
N ALA A 126 -10.65 -7.77 -28.02
CA ALA A 126 -10.56 -8.64 -26.85
C ALA A 126 -9.86 -9.94 -27.25
N HIS A 127 -8.98 -10.45 -26.38
CA HIS A 127 -8.30 -11.72 -26.58
C HIS A 127 -8.41 -12.62 -25.34
N ALA A 128 -8.46 -13.92 -25.53
CA ALA A 128 -8.43 -14.92 -24.46
C ALA A 128 -7.16 -15.78 -24.58
N LEU A 129 -6.34 -15.76 -23.53
CA LEU A 129 -5.12 -16.54 -23.42
C LEU A 129 -5.36 -17.75 -22.50
N ARG A 130 -5.15 -18.96 -23.00
CA ARG A 130 -5.31 -20.21 -22.24
C ARG A 130 -4.01 -21.02 -22.21
N LEU A 131 -3.55 -21.37 -21.02
CA LEU A 131 -2.47 -22.34 -20.83
C LEU A 131 -3.07 -23.73 -20.69
N VAL A 132 -2.45 -24.72 -21.33
CA VAL A 132 -2.80 -26.13 -21.18
C VAL A 132 -1.59 -26.87 -20.61
N THR A 133 -1.77 -27.55 -19.48
CA THR A 133 -0.70 -28.30 -18.83
C THR A 133 -0.52 -29.69 -19.45
N SER A 134 0.56 -30.38 -19.12
CA SER A 134 0.81 -31.77 -19.59
C SER A 134 -0.25 -32.78 -19.15
N THR A 135 -1.05 -32.45 -18.13
CA THR A 135 -2.18 -33.29 -17.67
C THR A 135 -3.52 -32.87 -18.29
N GLY A 136 -3.53 -31.80 -19.10
CA GLY A 136 -4.72 -31.28 -19.76
C GLY A 136 -5.53 -30.28 -18.95
N VAL A 137 -5.05 -29.86 -17.76
CA VAL A 137 -5.68 -28.78 -16.98
C VAL A 137 -5.46 -27.46 -17.70
N THR A 138 -6.46 -26.59 -17.66
CA THR A 138 -6.47 -25.30 -18.36
C THR A 138 -6.51 -24.13 -17.38
N PHE A 139 -5.83 -23.05 -17.74
CA PHE A 139 -5.81 -21.80 -16.99
C PHE A 139 -5.98 -20.64 -17.95
N ASP A 140 -7.03 -19.85 -17.73
CA ASP A 140 -7.48 -18.81 -18.66
C ASP A 140 -7.14 -17.41 -18.15
N HIS A 141 -6.90 -16.48 -19.07
CA HIS A 141 -6.72 -15.06 -18.81
C HIS A 141 -7.36 -14.25 -19.93
N GLU A 142 -8.21 -13.31 -19.55
CA GLU A 142 -8.90 -12.41 -20.47
C GLU A 142 -8.12 -11.10 -20.61
N ILE A 143 -7.96 -10.67 -21.86
CA ILE A 143 -7.49 -9.34 -22.25
C ILE A 143 -8.70 -8.62 -22.84
N ALA A 144 -9.40 -7.84 -22.02
CA ALA A 144 -10.66 -7.22 -22.43
C ALA A 144 -10.50 -6.23 -23.60
N VAL A 145 -9.39 -5.49 -23.63
CA VAL A 145 -9.05 -4.54 -24.71
C VAL A 145 -7.54 -4.55 -24.94
N ALA A 146 -7.12 -5.01 -26.12
CA ALA A 146 -5.72 -5.11 -26.47
C ALA A 146 -5.12 -3.74 -26.83
N ILE A 147 -4.24 -3.21 -25.97
CA ILE A 147 -3.42 -2.04 -26.29
C ILE A 147 -1.95 -2.32 -26.00
N GLU A 148 -1.07 -1.69 -26.78
CA GLU A 148 0.38 -1.85 -26.59
C GLU A 148 0.80 -1.43 -25.17
N THR A 149 1.49 -2.32 -24.47
CA THR A 149 1.98 -2.03 -23.12
C THR A 149 3.05 -0.95 -23.19
N PRO A 150 2.92 0.15 -22.41
CA PRO A 150 3.89 1.24 -22.42
C PRO A 150 5.33 0.78 -22.13
N GLN A 151 6.24 1.04 -23.06
CA GLN A 151 7.66 0.79 -22.82
C GLN A 151 8.34 2.00 -22.17
N ALA A 152 9.39 1.73 -21.39
CA ALA A 152 10.23 2.76 -20.78
C ALA A 152 10.92 3.59 -21.87
N SER A 153 10.28 4.70 -22.24
CA SER A 153 10.77 5.68 -23.20
C SER A 153 10.76 7.07 -22.55
N PRO A 154 11.59 8.03 -23.02
CA PRO A 154 11.57 9.39 -22.50
C PRO A 154 10.18 10.04 -22.56
N ARG A 155 9.39 9.71 -23.58
CA ARG A 155 7.99 10.17 -23.72
C ARG A 155 7.09 9.57 -22.65
N ALA A 156 7.16 8.26 -22.41
CA ALA A 156 6.35 7.60 -21.39
C ALA A 156 6.74 8.08 -19.98
N VAL A 157 8.04 8.24 -19.71
CA VAL A 157 8.54 8.79 -18.43
C VAL A 157 7.98 10.20 -18.21
N LEU A 158 8.02 11.06 -19.23
CA LEU A 158 7.44 12.39 -19.15
C LEU A 158 5.92 12.35 -18.96
N ALA A 159 5.20 11.48 -19.67
CA ALA A 159 3.75 11.36 -19.56
C ALA A 159 3.32 10.97 -18.13
N PHE A 160 3.93 9.94 -17.54
CA PHE A 160 3.65 9.55 -16.16
C PHE A 160 4.07 10.63 -15.15
N ALA A 161 5.14 11.39 -15.43
CA ALA A 161 5.53 12.51 -14.59
C ALA A 161 4.49 13.65 -14.63
N LEU A 162 3.96 13.96 -15.80
CA LEU A 162 2.90 14.95 -15.98
C LEU A 162 1.62 14.49 -15.28
N ILE A 163 1.24 13.22 -15.41
CA ILE A 163 0.10 12.65 -14.69
C ILE A 163 0.29 12.82 -13.18
N GLY A 164 1.43 12.39 -12.62
CA GLY A 164 1.69 12.56 -11.19
C GLY A 164 1.76 14.03 -10.74
N LEU A 165 2.19 14.93 -11.62
CA LEU A 165 2.17 16.38 -11.36
C LEU A 165 0.74 16.92 -11.30
N TYR A 166 -0.12 16.54 -12.25
CA TYR A 166 -1.52 16.99 -12.32
C TYR A 166 -2.41 16.37 -11.25
N VAL A 167 -2.12 15.15 -10.81
CA VAL A 167 -2.91 14.43 -9.80
C VAL A 167 -2.43 14.75 -8.38
N GLY A 168 -1.13 14.80 -8.14
CA GLY A 168 -0.57 14.97 -6.79
C GLY A 168 -0.11 16.39 -6.50
N VAL A 169 0.88 16.87 -7.24
CA VAL A 169 1.59 18.11 -6.89
C VAL A 169 0.71 19.35 -7.02
N ILE A 170 0.02 19.51 -8.16
CA ILE A 170 -0.81 20.69 -8.42
C ILE A 170 -2.02 20.74 -7.49
N PRO A 171 -2.82 19.66 -7.33
CA PRO A 171 -3.99 19.68 -6.46
C PRO A 171 -3.63 19.95 -5.00
N VAL A 172 -2.60 19.28 -4.45
CA VAL A 172 -2.12 19.57 -3.10
C VAL A 172 -1.71 21.03 -2.97
N ALA A 173 -0.98 21.58 -3.96
CA ALA A 173 -0.59 22.99 -3.95
C ALA A 173 -1.79 23.95 -3.99
N ILE A 174 -2.85 23.64 -4.76
CA ILE A 174 -4.13 24.36 -4.74
C ILE A 174 -4.74 24.28 -3.33
N GLY A 175 -4.73 23.09 -2.73
CA GLY A 175 -5.11 22.82 -1.34
C GLY A 175 -4.43 23.73 -0.32
N LEU A 176 -3.14 23.99 -0.48
CA LEU A 176 -2.39 24.88 0.41
C LEU A 176 -2.85 26.35 0.35
N LEU A 177 -3.52 26.78 -0.73
CA LEU A 177 -4.02 28.15 -0.88
C LEU A 177 -5.14 28.49 0.11
N TRP A 178 -5.88 27.47 0.59
CA TRP A 178 -6.89 27.63 1.65
C TRP A 178 -6.29 28.11 2.97
N ARG A 179 -4.97 28.13 3.15
CA ARG A 179 -4.32 28.71 4.33
C ARG A 179 -4.82 30.12 4.62
N SER A 180 -5.01 30.94 3.59
CA SER A 180 -5.48 32.33 3.73
C SER A 180 -6.86 32.43 4.40
N MET A 181 -7.73 31.47 4.13
CA MET A 181 -9.05 31.31 4.75
C MET A 181 -8.92 30.71 6.16
N VAL A 182 -8.15 29.63 6.30
CA VAL A 182 -7.95 28.90 7.58
C VAL A 182 -7.41 29.81 8.69
N VAL A 183 -6.47 30.69 8.37
CA VAL A 183 -5.89 31.63 9.35
C VAL A 183 -6.92 32.65 9.87
N ARG A 184 -8.02 32.89 9.14
CA ARG A 184 -9.09 33.83 9.52
C ARG A 184 -10.20 33.19 10.36
N LEU A 185 -10.23 31.85 10.45
CA LEU A 185 -11.30 31.13 11.14
C LEU A 185 -11.14 31.23 12.68
N GLY A 186 -12.27 31.38 13.37
CA GLY A 186 -12.35 31.25 14.82
C GLY A 186 -12.13 29.80 15.28
N ARG A 187 -12.12 29.56 16.60
CA ARG A 187 -11.90 28.21 17.17
C ARG A 187 -12.88 27.17 16.61
N GLY A 188 -14.19 27.45 16.64
CA GLY A 188 -15.20 26.52 16.12
C GLY A 188 -15.11 26.27 14.61
N GLY A 189 -14.65 27.26 13.83
CA GLY A 189 -14.45 27.09 12.38
C GLY A 189 -13.23 26.23 12.06
N LEU A 190 -12.15 26.37 12.84
CA LEU A 190 -10.98 25.50 12.74
C LEU A 190 -11.33 24.06 13.15
N ASP A 191 -12.10 23.89 14.23
CA ASP A 191 -12.61 22.59 14.70
C ASP A 191 -13.44 21.90 13.61
N PHE A 192 -14.33 22.64 12.93
CA PHE A 192 -15.11 22.16 11.79
C PHE A 192 -14.22 21.71 10.62
N VAL A 193 -13.27 22.54 10.20
CA VAL A 193 -12.39 22.26 9.04
C VAL A 193 -11.48 21.06 9.28
N LEU A 194 -10.92 20.94 10.49
CA LEU A 194 -10.12 19.78 10.85
C LEU A 194 -10.99 18.51 10.94
N ALA A 195 -12.25 18.62 11.38
CA ALA A 195 -13.15 17.47 11.47
C ALA A 195 -13.64 17.03 10.09
N LEU A 196 -13.91 18.00 9.21
CA LEU A 196 -14.12 17.78 7.77
C LEU A 196 -12.97 16.97 7.18
N THR A 197 -11.73 17.37 7.47
CA THR A 197 -10.53 16.65 7.05
C THR A 197 -10.50 15.20 7.54
N ILE A 198 -10.81 14.96 8.82
CA ILE A 198 -10.92 13.58 9.34
C ILE A 198 -11.99 12.80 8.60
N GLY A 199 -13.15 13.40 8.32
CA GLY A 199 -14.24 12.75 7.59
C GLY A 199 -13.84 12.33 6.17
N LEU A 200 -13.15 13.22 5.45
CA LEU A 200 -12.58 12.92 4.13
C LEU A 200 -11.60 11.72 4.20
N LEU A 201 -10.65 11.78 5.14
CA LEU A 201 -9.64 10.73 5.32
C LEU A 201 -10.21 9.39 5.77
N LEU A 202 -11.26 9.38 6.59
CA LEU A 202 -11.91 8.13 7.02
C LEU A 202 -12.64 7.45 5.85
N PHE A 203 -13.27 8.22 4.97
CA PHE A 203 -13.85 7.66 3.75
C PHE A 203 -12.75 7.02 2.89
N LEU A 204 -11.67 7.75 2.62
CA LEU A 204 -10.52 7.26 1.86
C LEU A 204 -9.90 6.01 2.49
N LEU A 205 -9.82 5.94 3.81
CA LEU A 205 -9.32 4.76 4.51
C LEU A 205 -10.18 3.53 4.21
N VAL A 206 -11.51 3.67 4.22
CA VAL A 206 -12.44 2.57 3.93
C VAL A 206 -12.30 2.14 2.47
N ASP A 207 -12.30 3.10 1.56
CA ASP A 207 -12.23 2.89 0.12
C ASP A 207 -10.93 2.18 -0.29
N ALA A 208 -9.78 2.78 0.07
CA ALA A 208 -8.47 2.20 -0.22
C ALA A 208 -8.23 0.85 0.48
N SER A 209 -8.85 0.62 1.64
CA SER A 209 -8.80 -0.70 2.29
C SER A 209 -9.64 -1.73 1.56
N GLY A 210 -10.80 -1.35 1.02
CA GLY A 210 -11.64 -2.21 0.19
C GLY A 210 -10.90 -2.66 -1.06
N GLU A 211 -10.42 -1.70 -1.85
CA GLU A 211 -9.63 -1.98 -3.07
C GLU A 211 -8.37 -2.79 -2.77
N GLY A 212 -7.62 -2.40 -1.74
CA GLY A 212 -6.40 -3.09 -1.34
C GLY A 212 -6.64 -4.53 -0.91
N LEU A 213 -7.73 -4.81 -0.19
CA LEU A 213 -8.10 -6.17 0.21
C LEU A 213 -8.64 -7.00 -0.96
N GLU A 214 -9.32 -6.39 -1.92
CA GLU A 214 -9.78 -7.06 -3.14
C GLU A 214 -8.59 -7.48 -4.02
N LEU A 215 -7.66 -6.58 -4.29
CA LEU A 215 -6.40 -6.89 -4.98
C LEU A 215 -5.58 -7.95 -4.22
N ALA A 216 -5.57 -7.86 -2.88
CA ALA A 216 -4.91 -8.83 -2.03
C ALA A 216 -5.55 -10.22 -2.11
N ALA A 217 -6.88 -10.30 -2.25
CA ALA A 217 -7.59 -11.56 -2.42
C ALA A 217 -7.33 -12.19 -3.80
N GLY A 218 -7.01 -11.38 -4.81
CA GLY A 218 -6.60 -11.84 -6.14
C GLY A 218 -5.15 -12.35 -6.23
N LEU A 219 -4.33 -12.16 -5.19
CA LEU A 219 -2.97 -12.69 -5.18
C LEU A 219 -2.96 -14.22 -5.07
N PRO A 220 -1.94 -14.88 -5.66
CA PRO A 220 -1.67 -16.29 -5.42
C PRO A 220 -1.68 -16.61 -3.92
N GLY A 221 -2.37 -17.70 -3.53
CA GLY A 221 -2.65 -18.02 -2.14
C GLY A 221 -1.38 -18.17 -1.29
N SER A 222 -0.28 -18.58 -1.91
CA SER A 222 1.02 -18.69 -1.26
C SER A 222 1.57 -17.36 -0.73
N PHE A 223 1.14 -16.21 -1.29
CA PHE A 223 1.53 -14.88 -0.80
C PHE A 223 0.71 -14.39 0.39
N GLN A 224 -0.41 -15.05 0.72
CA GLN A 224 -1.31 -14.65 1.80
C GLN A 224 -1.67 -13.16 1.73
N GLY A 225 -2.11 -12.72 0.55
CA GLY A 225 -2.30 -11.29 0.25
C GLY A 225 -3.03 -10.49 1.33
N PRO A 226 -4.18 -10.94 1.89
CA PRO A 226 -4.88 -10.18 2.92
C PRO A 226 -4.06 -9.99 4.20
N VAL A 227 -3.27 -10.99 4.58
CA VAL A 227 -2.33 -10.90 5.71
C VAL A 227 -1.23 -9.90 5.39
N LEU A 228 -0.67 -9.98 4.18
CA LEU A 228 0.34 -9.04 3.70
C LEU A 228 -0.17 -7.59 3.75
N PHE A 229 -1.42 -7.36 3.33
CA PHE A 229 -2.07 -6.06 3.38
C PHE A 229 -2.20 -5.56 4.82
N VAL A 230 -2.83 -6.34 5.71
CA VAL A 230 -3.08 -5.93 7.10
C VAL A 230 -1.78 -5.62 7.85
N PHE A 231 -0.78 -6.51 7.74
CA PHE A 231 0.51 -6.30 8.40
C PHE A 231 1.35 -5.20 7.75
N GLY A 232 1.24 -5.01 6.42
CA GLY A 232 1.83 -3.88 5.72
C GLY A 232 1.29 -2.54 6.23
N ALA A 233 -0.04 -2.44 6.36
CA ALA A 233 -0.71 -1.25 6.89
C ALA A 233 -0.35 -0.99 8.36
N ALA A 234 -0.34 -2.04 9.19
CA ALA A 234 0.07 -1.93 10.58
C ALA A 234 1.54 -1.48 10.72
N ALA A 235 2.44 -2.04 9.91
CA ALA A 235 3.85 -1.65 9.90
C ALA A 235 4.04 -0.19 9.48
N ALA A 236 3.33 0.27 8.44
CA ALA A 236 3.37 1.66 8.00
C ALA A 236 2.85 2.63 9.08
N TYR A 237 1.73 2.28 9.72
CA TYR A 237 1.19 3.03 10.85
C TYR A 237 2.22 3.18 11.99
N LEU A 238 2.84 2.06 12.40
CA LEU A 238 3.84 2.06 13.48
C LEU A 238 5.12 2.82 13.09
N ALA A 239 5.56 2.71 11.84
CA ALA A 239 6.72 3.44 11.34
C ALA A 239 6.50 4.96 11.41
N LEU A 240 5.31 5.45 11.03
CA LEU A 240 4.97 6.86 11.11
C LEU A 240 4.78 7.35 12.56
N GLU A 241 4.18 6.53 13.43
CA GLU A 241 4.05 6.86 14.86
C GLU A 241 5.44 6.99 15.53
N THR A 242 6.35 6.06 15.24
CA THR A 242 7.73 6.09 15.76
C THR A 242 8.53 7.28 15.20
N LEU A 243 8.41 7.56 13.90
CA LEU A 243 9.00 8.74 13.27
C LEU A 243 8.48 10.04 13.90
N GLY A 244 7.17 10.15 14.14
CA GLY A 244 6.56 11.30 14.80
C GLY A 244 7.07 11.50 16.22
N ALA A 245 7.17 10.42 17.00
CA ALA A 245 7.73 10.48 18.35
C ALA A 245 9.21 10.89 18.35
N TRP A 246 9.99 10.43 17.37
CA TRP A 246 11.39 10.81 17.21
C TRP A 246 11.54 12.29 16.82
N LEU A 247 10.76 12.78 15.85
CA LEU A 247 10.80 14.18 15.38
C LEU A 247 10.43 15.17 16.49
N ARG A 248 9.44 14.85 17.33
CA ARG A 248 9.06 15.67 18.49
C ARG A 248 10.21 15.77 19.50
N ARG A 249 10.82 14.63 19.86
CA ARG A 249 11.98 14.59 20.79
C ARG A 249 13.18 15.38 20.25
N ALA A 250 13.48 15.26 18.96
CA ALA A 250 14.60 15.97 18.33
C ALA A 250 14.41 17.51 18.29
N ARG A 251 13.17 18.00 18.47
CA ARG A 251 12.85 19.44 18.47
C ARG A 251 12.54 20.02 19.84
N ALA A 252 12.26 19.20 20.84
CA ALA A 252 11.93 19.61 22.21
C ALA A 252 13.00 20.50 22.91
N GLY A 253 14.23 20.57 22.38
CA GLY A 253 15.31 21.41 22.91
C GLY A 253 15.54 22.75 22.17
N ARG A 254 14.75 23.10 21.15
CA ARG A 254 14.91 24.36 20.40
C ARG A 254 13.87 25.39 20.86
N ALA A 255 14.32 26.56 21.32
CA ALA A 255 13.44 27.65 21.76
C ALA A 255 12.43 28.06 20.65
N GLY A 256 11.14 28.01 20.97
CA GLY A 256 10.02 28.26 20.05
C GLY A 256 9.39 26.97 19.55
N ASP A 257 8.57 26.36 20.40
CA ASP A 257 7.93 25.05 20.21
C ASP A 257 6.93 25.08 19.03
N ARG A 258 7.41 24.76 17.81
CA ARG A 258 6.59 24.70 16.58
C ARG A 258 5.93 23.34 16.43
N THR A 259 5.09 23.00 17.40
CA THR A 259 4.35 21.72 17.41
C THR A 259 3.46 21.59 16.17
N GLY A 260 2.93 22.69 15.65
CA GLY A 260 2.16 22.72 14.40
C GLY A 260 2.99 22.39 13.17
N TRP A 261 4.25 22.84 13.08
CA TRP A 261 5.15 22.46 11.99
C TRP A 261 5.47 20.97 11.94
N VAL A 262 5.76 20.36 13.10
CA VAL A 262 6.05 18.92 13.16
C VAL A 262 4.84 18.12 12.71
N LEU A 263 3.66 18.53 13.15
CA LEU A 263 2.43 17.88 12.73
C LEU A 263 2.15 18.08 11.24
N ALA A 264 2.27 19.30 10.72
CA ALA A 264 2.09 19.57 9.29
C ALA A 264 3.05 18.75 8.42
N LEU A 265 4.29 18.54 8.89
CA LEU A 265 5.26 17.68 8.21
C LEU A 265 4.85 16.20 8.28
N LEU A 266 4.39 15.71 9.43
CA LEU A 266 3.91 14.33 9.56
C LEU A 266 2.67 14.06 8.71
N VAL A 267 1.72 15.01 8.69
CA VAL A 267 0.56 14.99 7.81
C VAL A 267 0.99 14.98 6.34
N ALA A 268 1.92 15.86 5.94
CA ALA A 268 2.45 15.88 4.58
C ALA A 268 3.19 14.58 4.19
N ILE A 269 3.93 13.96 5.11
CA ILE A 269 4.59 12.67 4.86
C ILE A 269 3.56 11.55 4.73
N GLY A 270 2.55 11.50 5.62
CA GLY A 270 1.49 10.50 5.58
C GLY A 270 0.69 10.59 4.28
N ILE A 271 0.28 11.80 3.90
CA ILE A 271 -0.35 12.10 2.61
C ILE A 271 0.58 11.72 1.46
N GLY A 272 1.87 12.08 1.51
CA GLY A 272 2.83 11.71 0.48
C GLY A 272 2.95 10.20 0.27
N LEU A 273 2.92 9.41 1.33
CA LEU A 273 2.92 7.95 1.22
C LEU A 273 1.61 7.41 0.63
N HIS A 274 0.48 8.03 0.92
CA HIS A 274 -0.80 7.70 0.28
C HIS A 274 -0.79 8.01 -1.22
N ASN A 275 -0.37 9.23 -1.58
CA ASN A 275 -0.28 9.70 -2.96
C ASN A 275 0.72 8.90 -3.81
N PHE A 276 1.74 8.31 -3.17
CA PHE A 276 2.58 7.31 -3.84
C PHE A 276 1.77 6.09 -4.31
N GLY A 277 0.87 5.57 -3.46
CA GLY A 277 -0.03 4.47 -3.81
C GLY A 277 -0.98 4.81 -4.94
N GLU A 278 -1.55 6.03 -4.93
CA GLU A 278 -2.38 6.54 -6.03
C GLU A 278 -1.66 6.60 -7.36
N GLY A 279 -0.43 7.16 -7.34
CA GLY A 279 0.42 7.18 -8.52
C GLY A 279 0.65 5.77 -9.04
N LEU A 280 0.92 4.81 -8.15
CA LEU A 280 1.13 3.42 -8.52
C LEU A 280 -0.12 2.79 -9.14
N ALA A 281 -1.31 3.04 -8.60
CA ALA A 281 -2.58 2.57 -9.15
C ALA A 281 -2.83 3.14 -10.56
N ILE A 282 -2.63 4.44 -10.75
CA ILE A 282 -2.77 5.08 -12.08
C ILE A 282 -1.76 4.49 -13.07
N GLY A 283 -0.50 4.39 -12.66
CA GLY A 283 0.56 3.82 -13.50
C GLY A 283 0.24 2.37 -13.91
N ALA A 284 -0.21 1.56 -12.96
CA ALA A 284 -0.61 0.18 -13.19
C ALA A 284 -1.81 0.07 -14.15
N ALA A 285 -2.85 0.87 -13.97
CA ALA A 285 -4.02 0.88 -14.86
C ALA A 285 -3.61 1.15 -16.32
N PHE A 286 -2.75 2.14 -16.57
CA PHE A 286 -2.24 2.39 -17.92
C PHE A 286 -1.30 1.28 -18.43
N ALA A 287 -0.51 0.67 -17.55
CA ALA A 287 0.37 -0.45 -17.92
C ALA A 287 -0.41 -1.71 -18.32
N LEU A 288 -1.57 -1.93 -17.68
CA LEU A 288 -2.48 -3.06 -17.95
C LEU A 288 -3.46 -2.78 -19.09
N GLY A 289 -3.44 -1.57 -19.65
CA GLY A 289 -4.31 -1.20 -20.75
C GLY A 289 -5.69 -0.69 -20.36
N GLU A 290 -5.93 -0.49 -19.07
CA GLU A 290 -7.20 -0.06 -18.49
C GLU A 290 -7.32 1.47 -18.51
N ALA A 291 -7.28 2.07 -19.70
CA ALA A 291 -7.26 3.53 -19.86
C ALA A 291 -8.49 4.23 -19.26
N ALA A 292 -9.66 3.59 -19.29
CA ALA A 292 -10.88 4.09 -18.67
C ALA A 292 -10.74 4.16 -17.14
N LEU A 293 -10.25 3.08 -16.51
CA LEU A 293 -9.94 3.05 -15.08
C LEU A 293 -8.90 4.12 -14.74
N GLY A 294 -7.79 4.16 -15.47
CA GLY A 294 -6.73 5.15 -15.26
C GLY A 294 -7.24 6.60 -15.33
N THR A 295 -8.18 6.90 -16.24
CA THR A 295 -8.81 8.22 -16.36
C THR A 295 -9.74 8.53 -15.20
N MET A 296 -10.56 7.57 -14.78
CA MET A 296 -11.43 7.70 -13.60
C MET A 296 -10.59 7.98 -12.34
N LEU A 297 -9.51 7.21 -12.14
CA LEU A 297 -8.58 7.38 -11.02
C LEU A 297 -7.92 8.77 -11.04
N ILE A 298 -7.47 9.26 -12.20
CA ILE A 298 -6.90 10.61 -12.34
C ILE A 298 -7.91 11.66 -11.84
N VAL A 299 -9.17 11.59 -12.28
CA VAL A 299 -10.19 12.58 -11.91
C VAL A 299 -10.53 12.50 -10.43
N GLY A 300 -10.80 11.29 -9.91
CA GLY A 300 -11.11 11.07 -8.50
C GLY A 300 -10.01 11.57 -7.58
N PHE A 301 -8.76 11.16 -7.85
CA PHE A 301 -7.62 11.51 -7.02
C PHE A 301 -7.26 12.99 -7.10
N THR A 302 -7.40 13.62 -8.27
CA THR A 302 -7.20 15.08 -8.41
C THR A 302 -8.16 15.87 -7.51
N LEU A 303 -9.43 15.46 -7.46
CA LEU A 303 -10.44 16.14 -6.65
C LEU A 303 -10.15 16.01 -5.15
N HIS A 304 -9.81 14.81 -4.67
CA HIS A 304 -9.52 14.64 -3.25
C HIS A 304 -8.17 15.25 -2.85
N ASN A 305 -7.14 15.23 -3.71
CA ASN A 305 -5.79 15.73 -3.38
C ASN A 305 -5.80 17.25 -3.17
N THR A 306 -6.78 17.91 -3.79
CA THR A 306 -7.08 19.32 -3.54
C THR A 306 -7.47 19.57 -2.09
N THR A 307 -8.24 18.66 -1.47
CA THR A 307 -8.68 18.80 -0.08
C THR A 307 -7.59 18.46 0.93
N GLU A 308 -6.60 17.64 0.56
CA GLU A 308 -5.49 17.25 1.43
C GLU A 308 -4.57 18.41 1.82
N GLY A 309 -4.41 19.40 0.93
CA GLY A 309 -3.64 20.60 1.27
C GLY A 309 -4.26 21.38 2.44
N LEU A 310 -5.59 21.26 2.67
CA LEU A 310 -6.27 21.81 3.84
C LEU A 310 -5.78 21.14 5.14
N ALA A 311 -5.61 19.82 5.11
CA ALA A 311 -5.09 19.02 6.22
C ALA A 311 -3.69 19.47 6.64
N ILE A 312 -2.84 19.79 5.66
CA ILE A 312 -1.47 20.23 5.88
C ILE A 312 -1.42 21.63 6.52
N VAL A 313 -2.28 22.56 6.07
CA VAL A 313 -2.25 23.96 6.55
C VAL A 313 -3.01 24.19 7.84
N ALA A 314 -3.93 23.30 8.21
CA ALA A 314 -4.73 23.47 9.42
C ALA A 314 -3.90 23.46 10.73
N PRO A 315 -2.91 22.57 10.93
CA PRO A 315 -1.96 22.67 12.05
C PRO A 315 -1.12 23.95 12.05
N LEU A 316 -0.99 24.61 10.89
CA LEU A 316 -0.20 25.82 10.70
C LEU A 316 -1.03 27.11 10.85
N ALA A 317 -2.32 27.02 11.16
CA ALA A 317 -3.25 28.16 11.19
C ALA A 317 -2.79 29.30 12.10
N ARG A 318 -2.11 28.98 13.22
CA ARG A 318 -1.62 29.96 14.19
C ARG A 318 -0.12 30.21 14.11
N GLU A 319 0.57 29.60 13.15
CA GLU A 319 2.01 29.75 12.96
C GLU A 319 2.35 30.70 11.79
N ARG A 320 3.42 31.49 11.96
CA ARG A 320 3.99 32.28 10.86
C ARG A 320 4.84 31.35 9.98
N VAL A 321 4.31 31.01 8.81
CA VAL A 321 4.96 30.12 7.84
C VAL A 321 5.37 30.91 6.60
N ARG A 322 6.61 30.73 6.15
CA ARG A 322 7.11 31.30 4.89
C ARG A 322 6.55 30.50 3.70
N LEU A 323 6.28 31.16 2.57
CA LEU A 323 5.75 30.49 1.37
C LEU A 323 6.60 29.28 0.94
N TRP A 324 7.94 29.40 0.98
CA TRP A 324 8.84 28.29 0.65
C TRP A 324 8.66 27.05 1.52
N ASN A 325 8.25 27.22 2.77
CA ASN A 325 7.96 26.09 3.65
C ASN A 325 6.65 25.39 3.26
N LEU A 326 5.66 26.14 2.76
CA LEU A 326 4.44 25.55 2.20
C LEU A 326 4.75 24.77 0.92
N VAL A 327 5.58 25.33 0.03
CA VAL A 327 6.04 24.63 -1.18
C VAL A 327 6.72 23.30 -0.82
N LYS A 328 7.60 23.29 0.19
CA LYS A 328 8.22 22.04 0.66
C LYS A 328 7.21 21.01 1.15
N LEU A 329 6.23 21.44 1.95
CA LEU A 329 5.19 20.52 2.43
C LEU A 329 4.34 19.99 1.27
N GLY A 330 3.98 20.84 0.32
CA GLY A 330 3.26 20.44 -0.90
C GLY A 330 4.06 19.46 -1.76
N LEU A 331 5.38 19.65 -1.89
CA LEU A 331 6.23 18.70 -2.61
C LEU A 331 6.37 17.37 -1.87
N VAL A 332 6.52 17.39 -0.54
CA VAL A 332 6.57 16.17 0.28
C VAL A 332 5.27 15.36 0.15
N ALA A 333 4.13 16.04 0.08
CA ALA A 333 2.82 15.42 -0.05
C ALA A 333 2.46 15.03 -1.49
N GLY A 334 2.81 15.82 -2.51
CA GLY A 334 2.34 15.61 -3.87
C GLY A 334 3.35 14.93 -4.82
N ALA A 335 4.66 15.16 -4.64
CA ALA A 335 5.67 14.60 -5.55
C ALA A 335 5.78 13.07 -5.53
N PRO A 336 5.50 12.35 -4.41
CA PRO A 336 5.51 10.90 -4.41
C PRO A 336 4.57 10.25 -5.44
N THR A 337 3.49 10.92 -5.84
CA THR A 337 2.59 10.48 -6.94
C THR A 337 3.33 10.24 -8.25
N ILE A 338 4.34 11.07 -8.55
CA ILE A 338 5.17 10.91 -9.76
C ILE A 338 5.98 9.61 -9.68
N ALA A 339 6.61 9.37 -8.52
CA ALA A 339 7.38 8.15 -8.29
C ALA A 339 6.49 6.91 -8.32
N GLY A 340 5.28 7.00 -7.76
CA GLY A 340 4.25 5.98 -7.86
C GLY A 340 3.88 5.68 -9.31
N ALA A 341 3.55 6.72 -10.10
CA ALA A 341 3.15 6.57 -11.51
C ALA A 341 4.22 5.92 -12.37
N TRP A 342 5.50 6.26 -12.16
CA TRP A 342 6.60 5.56 -12.81
C TRP A 342 6.71 4.10 -12.38
N LEU A 343 6.64 3.82 -11.07
CA LEU A 343 6.80 2.46 -10.58
C LEU A 343 5.64 1.56 -11.05
N GLY A 344 4.41 2.05 -10.97
CA GLY A 344 3.22 1.34 -11.48
C GLY A 344 3.27 1.17 -13.00
N GLY A 345 3.71 2.20 -13.73
CA GLY A 345 3.76 2.20 -15.19
C GLY A 345 4.83 1.29 -15.80
N PHE A 346 5.96 1.06 -15.11
CA PHE A 346 7.10 0.34 -15.68
C PHE A 346 7.47 -0.95 -14.96
N VAL A 347 7.09 -1.10 -13.69
CA VAL A 347 7.49 -2.23 -12.83
C VAL A 347 6.26 -2.78 -12.10
N TYR A 348 5.18 -3.01 -12.86
CA TYR A 348 3.96 -3.56 -12.29
C TYR A 348 4.23 -4.91 -11.63
N SER A 349 3.78 -5.02 -10.38
CA SER A 349 3.72 -6.29 -9.65
C SER A 349 2.49 -6.27 -8.76
N PRO A 350 1.62 -7.29 -8.84
CA PRO A 350 0.46 -7.40 -7.97
C PRO A 350 0.83 -7.34 -6.48
N VAL A 351 1.92 -7.99 -6.08
CA VAL A 351 2.39 -8.02 -4.68
C VAL A 351 2.83 -6.63 -4.21
N TRP A 352 3.60 -5.90 -5.04
CA TRP A 352 3.99 -4.53 -4.70
C TRP A 352 2.78 -3.60 -4.64
N SER A 353 1.79 -3.79 -5.52
CA SER A 353 0.55 -3.01 -5.51
C SER A 353 -0.20 -3.14 -4.20
N VAL A 354 -0.39 -4.38 -3.72
CA VAL A 354 -1.00 -4.65 -2.41
C VAL A 354 -0.20 -4.03 -1.26
N LEU A 355 1.12 -4.15 -1.28
CA LEU A 355 1.98 -3.55 -0.25
C LEU A 355 1.90 -2.03 -0.21
N PHE A 356 1.87 -1.35 -1.35
CA PHE A 356 1.80 0.11 -1.38
C PHE A 356 0.42 0.64 -1.01
N LEU A 357 -0.66 -0.03 -1.42
CA LEU A 357 -2.01 0.30 -0.94
C LEU A 357 -2.13 0.10 0.57
N ALA A 358 -1.55 -0.98 1.10
CA ALA A 358 -1.45 -1.21 2.54
C ALA A 358 -0.69 -0.09 3.25
N ILE A 359 0.46 0.34 2.72
CA ILE A 359 1.23 1.46 3.25
C ILE A 359 0.40 2.75 3.25
N GLY A 360 -0.34 3.03 2.17
CA GLY A 360 -1.24 4.17 2.07
C GLY A 360 -2.35 4.14 3.13
N ALA A 361 -3.06 3.02 3.26
CA ALA A 361 -4.10 2.83 4.27
C ALA A 361 -3.55 3.01 5.70
N GLY A 362 -2.40 2.41 6.00
CA GLY A 362 -1.70 2.57 7.28
C GLY A 362 -1.31 4.01 7.57
N ALA A 363 -0.86 4.75 6.54
CA ALA A 363 -0.50 6.15 6.65
C ALA A 363 -1.72 7.05 6.92
N ILE A 364 -2.83 6.85 6.20
CA ILE A 364 -4.08 7.58 6.43
C ILE A 364 -4.58 7.35 7.86
N ALA A 365 -4.65 6.09 8.30
CA ALA A 365 -5.09 5.74 9.65
C ALA A 365 -4.24 6.46 10.72
N GLN A 366 -2.93 6.54 10.50
CA GLN A 366 -2.00 7.22 11.39
C GLN A 366 -2.24 8.74 11.44
N VAL A 367 -2.46 9.37 10.29
CA VAL A 367 -2.76 10.80 10.18
C VAL A 367 -4.10 11.14 10.86
N VAL A 368 -5.14 10.34 10.64
CA VAL A 368 -6.45 10.50 11.29
C VAL A 368 -6.31 10.51 12.81
N VAL A 369 -5.58 9.53 13.36
CA VAL A 369 -5.33 9.44 14.80
C VAL A 369 -4.54 10.66 15.31
N GLN A 370 -3.56 11.14 14.54
CA GLN A 370 -2.77 12.32 14.90
C GLN A 370 -3.62 13.59 14.96
N ILE A 371 -4.44 13.84 13.93
CA ILE A 371 -5.33 15.01 13.89
C ILE A 371 -6.35 14.93 15.03
N ALA A 372 -6.97 13.77 15.23
CA ALA A 372 -7.94 13.57 16.32
C ALA A 372 -7.32 13.82 17.71
N ARG A 373 -6.11 13.30 17.97
CA ARG A 373 -5.38 13.53 19.23
C ARG A 373 -5.04 15.00 19.44
N GLN A 374 -4.59 15.69 18.38
CA GLN A 374 -4.28 17.11 18.47
C GLN A 374 -5.51 17.94 18.81
N MET A 375 -6.64 17.65 18.17
CA MET A 375 -7.89 18.38 18.38
C MET A 375 -8.49 18.14 19.76
N ALA A 376 -8.44 16.89 20.24
CA ALA A 376 -8.92 16.54 21.57
C ALA A 376 -8.07 17.17 22.68
N GLY A 377 -6.76 17.35 22.46
CA GLY A 377 -5.84 17.88 23.44
C GLY A 377 -5.81 16.99 24.70
N ASP A 378 -6.02 17.60 25.87
CA ASP A 378 -6.11 16.88 27.14
C ASP A 378 -7.49 16.24 27.39
N GLN A 379 -8.48 16.51 26.54
CA GLN A 379 -9.83 15.97 26.70
C GLN A 379 -9.97 14.60 26.03
N PRO A 380 -10.92 13.76 26.49
CA PRO A 380 -11.26 12.53 25.79
C PRO A 380 -11.74 12.83 24.36
N ILE A 381 -11.23 12.07 23.38
CA ILE A 381 -11.60 12.19 21.97
C ILE A 381 -13.13 12.13 21.76
N SER A 382 -13.83 11.31 22.54
CA SER A 382 -15.29 11.20 22.49
C SER A 382 -16.01 12.53 22.78
N SER A 383 -15.55 13.29 23.77
CA SER A 383 -16.13 14.60 24.13
C SER A 383 -15.88 15.68 23.07
N TYR A 384 -14.86 15.48 22.24
CA TYR A 384 -14.54 16.39 21.15
C TYR A 384 -15.44 16.17 19.93
N PHE A 385 -15.70 14.91 19.57
CA PHE A 385 -16.57 14.54 18.44
C PHE A 385 -18.06 14.78 18.69
N THR A 386 -18.51 14.95 19.94
CA THR A 386 -19.90 15.30 20.25
C THR A 386 -20.21 16.80 20.10
N ARG A 387 -19.21 17.66 19.88
CA ARG A 387 -19.44 19.08 19.60
C ARG A 387 -20.08 19.24 18.23
N THR A 388 -21.08 20.12 18.13
CA THR A 388 -21.85 20.33 16.90
C THR A 388 -20.96 20.66 15.69
N ALA A 389 -19.98 21.55 15.85
CA ALA A 389 -19.06 21.91 14.77
C ALA A 389 -18.21 20.72 14.30
N THR A 390 -17.71 19.91 15.24
CA THR A 390 -16.91 18.72 14.93
C THR A 390 -17.74 17.65 14.24
N ALA A 391 -18.92 17.33 14.79
CA ALA A 391 -19.81 16.33 14.21
C ALA A 391 -20.28 16.74 12.81
N ALA A 392 -20.66 18.01 12.63
CA ALA A 392 -21.06 18.53 11.33
C ALA A 392 -19.90 18.49 10.33
N GLY A 393 -18.68 18.87 10.76
CA GLY A 393 -17.48 18.78 9.93
C GLY A 393 -17.22 17.34 9.48
N LEU A 394 -17.13 16.42 10.44
CA LEU A 394 -16.91 14.99 10.18
C LEU A 394 -17.90 14.42 9.15
N MET A 395 -19.20 14.62 9.39
CA MET A 395 -20.24 14.12 8.49
C MET A 395 -20.20 14.80 7.11
N SER A 396 -19.90 16.10 7.07
CA SER A 396 -19.75 16.83 5.81
C SER A 396 -18.58 16.29 5.00
N GLY A 397 -17.47 15.89 5.65
CA GLY A 397 -16.31 15.32 4.98
C GLY A 397 -16.66 14.00 4.31
N VAL A 398 -17.29 13.09 5.07
CA VAL A 398 -17.77 11.80 4.51
C VAL A 398 -18.77 12.04 3.37
N ALA A 399 -19.72 12.97 3.54
CA ALA A 399 -20.72 13.27 2.51
C ALA A 399 -20.10 13.84 1.23
N VAL A 400 -19.11 14.75 1.35
CA VAL A 400 -18.40 15.31 0.19
C VAL A 400 -17.70 14.19 -0.59
N MET A 401 -16.98 13.29 0.09
CA MET A 401 -16.33 12.16 -0.59
C MET A 401 -17.34 11.21 -1.21
N TYR A 402 -18.40 10.86 -0.50
CA TYR A 402 -19.44 9.97 -1.02
C TYR A 402 -20.11 10.54 -2.28
N VAL A 403 -20.47 11.83 -2.27
CA VAL A 403 -21.06 12.50 -3.45
C VAL A 403 -20.04 12.60 -4.58
N THR A 404 -18.77 12.88 -4.28
CA THR A 404 -17.72 12.92 -5.30
C THR A 404 -17.52 11.55 -5.95
N GLY A 405 -17.45 10.48 -5.14
CA GLY A 405 -17.39 9.10 -5.62
C GLY A 405 -18.59 8.73 -6.49
N MET A 406 -19.80 9.14 -6.11
CA MET A 406 -21.02 8.91 -6.90
C MET A 406 -21.05 9.68 -8.25
N LEU A 407 -20.35 10.81 -8.36
CA LEU A 407 -20.31 11.61 -9.58
C LEU A 407 -19.20 11.19 -10.55
N VAL A 408 -18.13 10.56 -10.02
CA VAL A 408 -16.95 10.13 -10.79
C VAL A 408 -17.00 8.64 -11.14
N GLY A 409 -17.57 7.83 -10.24
CA GLY A 409 -17.90 6.41 -10.43
C GLY A 409 -19.16 6.22 -11.27
#